data_AF-A0A924WLB0-F1
#
_entry.id   AF-A0A924WLB0-F1
#
_cell.length_a   1.000
_cell.length_b   1.000
_cell.length_c   1.000
_cell.angle_alpha   90.00
_cell.angle_beta   90.00
_cell.angle_gamma   90.00
#
_symmetry.space_group_name_H-M   'P 1'
#
loop_
_entity.id
_entity.type
_entity.pdbx_description
1 polymer ?
#
loop_
_entity_poly.entity_id
_entity_poly.type
_entity_poly.pdbx_seq_one_letter_code
_entity_poly.pdbx_strand_id
1 'polypeptide(L)'
;LAVTSAKRSAAAPDLPTVAEAGVPGFVATTWYGLATTAGTPRAVIDRLNAEVRKTLADPEVRAQLAAQGIEEPAPGTPEQLGELIRAELVKWEKVVRESGATIN
;
A
#
# COMPACT_ATOMS: atom_id res chain seq x y z
N LEU A 1 17.59 -9.38 10.50
CA LEU A 1 16.32 -9.44 9.73
C LEU A 1 15.35 -8.49 10.41
N ALA A 2 14.63 -7.67 9.65
CA ALA A 2 13.69 -6.68 10.18
C ALA A 2 12.57 -6.45 9.15
N VAL A 3 11.37 -6.12 9.61
CA VAL A 3 10.23 -5.78 8.73
C VAL A 3 10.28 -4.31 8.33
N THR A 4 9.96 -4.00 7.08
CA THR A 4 10.04 -2.64 6.52
C THR A 4 8.79 -1.80 6.78
N SER A 5 7.77 -2.38 7.41
CA SER A 5 6.55 -1.72 7.84
C SER A 5 6.77 -0.80 9.04
N ALA A 6 5.91 0.21 9.18
CA ALA A 6 5.95 1.14 10.31
C ALA A 6 5.67 0.47 11.66
N LYS A 7 4.99 -0.69 11.65
CA LYS A 7 4.66 -1.53 12.81
C LYS A 7 5.15 -2.95 12.55
N ARG A 8 5.37 -3.71 13.62
CA ARG A 8 5.66 -5.15 13.50
C ARG A 8 4.49 -5.88 12.83
N SER A 9 4.81 -6.88 12.02
CA SER A 9 3.82 -7.73 11.35
C SER A 9 3.29 -8.77 12.35
N ALA A 10 1.98 -9.04 12.30
CA ALA A 10 1.39 -10.08 13.15
C ALA A 10 1.87 -11.48 12.75
N ALA A 11 2.25 -11.68 11.48
CA ALA A 11 2.86 -12.92 11.00
C ALA A 11 4.31 -13.13 11.50
N ALA A 12 5.00 -12.08 11.95
CA ALA A 12 6.36 -12.16 12.48
C ALA A 12 6.57 -11.18 13.67
N PRO A 13 5.91 -11.43 14.82
CA PRO A 13 5.89 -10.48 15.95
C PRO A 13 7.25 -10.27 16.63
N ASP A 14 8.12 -11.27 16.54
CA ASP A 14 9.46 -11.23 17.13
C ASP A 14 10.46 -10.43 16.29
N LEU A 15 10.16 -10.17 15.01
CA LEU A 15 11.03 -9.37 14.15
C LEU A 15 10.80 -7.88 14.40
N PRO A 16 11.86 -7.10 14.69
CA PRO A 16 11.74 -5.66 14.83
C PRO A 16 11.45 -5.00 13.49
N THR A 17 10.93 -3.78 13.52
CA THR A 17 10.89 -2.95 12.31
C THR A 17 12.29 -2.45 11.95
N VAL A 18 12.52 -2.03 10.70
CA VAL A 18 13.79 -1.40 10.30
C VAL A 18 14.02 -0.09 11.08
N ALA A 19 12.94 0.62 11.41
CA ALA A 19 13.00 1.79 12.27
C ALA A 19 13.48 1.46 13.70
N GLU A 20 13.00 0.36 14.28
CA GLU A 20 13.46 -0.16 15.57
C GLU A 20 14.90 -0.70 15.50
N ALA A 21 15.33 -1.20 14.34
CA ALA A 21 16.64 -1.78 14.11
C ALA A 21 17.76 -0.76 13.81
N GLY A 22 17.47 0.55 13.95
CA GLY A 22 18.49 1.61 13.88
C GLY A 22 18.41 2.53 12.67
N VAL A 23 17.33 2.50 11.88
CA VAL A 23 17.10 3.47 10.79
C VAL A 23 15.79 4.23 11.01
N PRO A 24 15.78 5.25 11.90
CA PRO A 24 14.56 5.98 12.26
C PRO A 24 13.80 6.52 11.05
N GLY A 25 12.48 6.35 11.05
CA GLY A 25 11.60 6.81 9.96
C GLY A 25 11.59 5.94 8.71
N PHE A 26 12.35 4.83 8.67
CA PHE A 26 12.30 3.91 7.54
C PHE A 26 10.95 3.21 7.47
N VAL A 27 10.23 3.44 6.37
CA VAL A 27 9.01 2.72 6.00
C VAL A 27 9.02 2.46 4.49
N ALA A 28 8.99 1.19 4.11
CA ALA A 28 8.86 0.75 2.74
C ALA A 28 7.91 -0.44 2.69
N THR A 29 6.62 -0.16 2.49
CA THR A 29 5.56 -1.16 2.42
C THR A 29 4.98 -1.19 1.02
N THR A 30 4.66 -2.39 0.54
CA THR A 30 3.90 -2.55 -0.70
C THR A 30 2.45 -2.18 -0.45
N TRP A 31 1.86 -1.45 -1.40
CA TRP A 31 0.43 -1.13 -1.41
C TRP A 31 -0.17 -1.59 -2.74
N TYR A 32 -1.49 -1.81 -2.72
CA TYR A 32 -2.25 -2.21 -3.90
C TYR A 32 -3.40 -1.23 -4.10
N GLY A 33 -3.71 -0.92 -5.36
CA GLY A 33 -4.80 -0.03 -5.73
C GLY A 33 -5.41 -0.45 -7.07
N LEU A 34 -6.66 -0.06 -7.29
CA LEU A 34 -7.36 -0.26 -8.55
C LEU A 34 -7.44 1.07 -9.30
N ALA A 35 -7.06 1.07 -10.57
CA ALA A 35 -7.12 2.24 -11.44
C ALA A 35 -8.01 1.99 -12.66
N THR A 36 -8.58 3.06 -13.21
CA THR A 36 -9.36 3.05 -14.45
C THR A 36 -8.71 3.98 -15.48
N THR A 37 -9.22 3.98 -16.71
CA THR A 37 -8.74 4.89 -17.76
C THR A 37 -9.11 6.35 -17.48
N ALA A 38 -8.31 7.27 -18.02
CA ALA A 38 -8.58 8.69 -17.95
C ALA A 38 -9.93 9.03 -18.61
N GLY A 39 -10.69 9.95 -18.01
CA GLY A 39 -12.01 10.35 -18.49
C GLY A 39 -13.16 9.45 -18.04
N THR A 40 -12.91 8.40 -17.25
CA THR A 40 -13.99 7.59 -16.66
C THR A 40 -14.94 8.49 -15.85
N PRO A 41 -16.27 8.45 -16.08
CA PRO A 41 -17.22 9.27 -15.35
C PRO A 41 -17.18 9.04 -13.84
N ARG A 42 -17.32 10.12 -13.07
CA ARG A 42 -17.26 10.08 -11.60
C ARG A 42 -18.19 9.05 -10.97
N ALA A 43 -19.42 8.94 -11.46
CA ALA A 43 -20.39 7.96 -10.96
C ALA A 43 -19.94 6.50 -11.13
N VAL A 44 -19.17 6.19 -12.17
CA VAL A 44 -18.61 4.84 -12.39
C VAL A 44 -17.48 4.56 -11.39
N ILE A 45 -16.62 5.55 -11.16
CA ILE A 45 -15.54 5.46 -10.16
C ILE A 45 -16.12 5.24 -8.77
N ASP A 46 -17.14 6.02 -8.39
CA ASP A 46 -17.77 5.92 -7.08
C ASP A 46 -18.43 4.54 -6.88
N ARG A 47 -19.09 4.01 -7.93
CA ARG A 47 -19.66 2.65 -7.89
C ARG A 47 -18.59 1.58 -7.75
N LEU A 48 -17.51 1.65 -8.53
CA LEU A 48 -16.40 0.69 -8.43
C LEU A 48 -15.79 0.72 -7.04
N ASN A 49 -15.54 1.91 -6.48
CA ASN A 49 -15.02 2.05 -5.12
C ASN A 49 -15.97 1.45 -4.08
N ALA A 50 -17.29 1.68 -4.21
CA ALA A 50 -18.27 1.12 -3.30
C ALA A 50 -18.28 -0.42 -3.33
N GLU A 51 -18.20 -1.03 -4.50
CA GLU A 51 -18.17 -2.50 -4.62
C GLU A 51 -16.85 -3.08 -4.10
N VAL A 52 -15.70 -2.48 -4.39
CA VAL A 52 -14.40 -2.89 -3.83
C VAL A 52 -14.44 -2.85 -2.30
N ARG A 53 -15.00 -1.79 -1.72
CA ARG A 53 -15.12 -1.66 -0.25
C ARG A 53 -16.00 -2.73 0.36
N LYS A 54 -17.08 -3.13 -0.32
CA LYS A 54 -17.93 -4.25 0.13
C LYS A 54 -17.16 -5.57 0.07
N THR A 55 -16.46 -5.84 -1.02
CA THR A 55 -15.67 -7.06 -1.19
C THR A 55 -14.56 -7.17 -0.13
N LEU A 56 -13.89 -6.07 0.20
CA LEU A 56 -12.88 -6.05 1.27
C LEU A 56 -13.45 -6.23 2.68
N ALA A 57 -14.76 -6.07 2.87
CA ALA A 57 -15.43 -6.37 4.14
C ALA A 57 -15.76 -7.87 4.29
N ASP A 58 -15.69 -8.65 3.21
CA ASP A 58 -15.94 -10.09 3.24
C ASP A 58 -14.81 -10.83 3.99
N PRO A 59 -15.14 -11.59 5.06
CA PRO A 59 -14.13 -12.32 5.83
C PRO A 59 -13.30 -13.32 5.02
N GLU A 60 -13.89 -13.97 4.00
CA GLU A 60 -13.18 -14.93 3.15
C GLU A 60 -12.12 -14.21 2.30
N VAL A 61 -12.50 -13.08 1.71
CA VAL A 61 -11.57 -12.23 0.95
C VAL A 61 -10.45 -11.73 1.85
N ARG A 62 -10.77 -11.26 3.05
CA ARG A 62 -9.76 -10.80 4.03
C ARG A 62 -8.80 -11.92 4.41
N ALA A 63 -9.29 -13.15 4.61
CA ALA A 63 -8.45 -14.30 4.92
C ALA A 63 -7.50 -14.65 3.76
N GLN A 64 -8.00 -14.61 2.51
CA GLN A 64 -7.17 -14.86 1.33
C GLN A 64 -6.09 -13.78 1.13
N LEU A 65 -6.42 -12.51 1.40
CA LEU A 65 -5.45 -11.41 1.34
C LEU A 65 -4.41 -11.51 2.46
N ALA A 66 -4.82 -11.85 3.68
CA ALA A 66 -3.89 -12.07 4.79
C ALA A 66 -2.93 -13.23 4.52
N ALA A 67 -3.40 -14.31 3.88
CA ALA A 67 -2.53 -15.41 3.44
C ALA A 67 -1.47 -15.00 2.41
N GLN A 68 -1.68 -13.88 1.71
CA GLN A 68 -0.73 -13.29 0.77
C GLN A 68 0.15 -12.19 1.42
N GLY A 69 0.06 -12.00 2.74
CA GLY A 69 0.81 -10.98 3.47
C GLY A 69 0.17 -9.60 3.47
N ILE A 70 -1.06 -9.45 2.98
CA ILE A 70 -1.85 -8.22 3.05
C ILE A 70 -2.70 -8.28 4.32
N GLU A 71 -2.07 -8.00 5.46
CA GLU A 71 -2.67 -8.21 6.79
C GLU A 71 -3.88 -7.29 7.05
N GLU A 72 -3.85 -6.05 6.57
CA GLU A 72 -4.93 -5.09 6.73
C GLU A 72 -5.27 -4.41 5.40
N PRO A 73 -6.37 -4.82 4.73
CA PRO A 73 -6.90 -4.06 3.62
C PRO A 73 -7.28 -2.65 4.11
N ALA A 74 -6.79 -1.62 3.43
CA ALA A 74 -7.06 -0.23 3.75
C ALA A 74 -8.01 0.39 2.72
N PRO A 75 -9.34 0.15 2.82
CA PRO A 75 -10.31 0.76 1.92
C PRO A 75 -10.32 2.28 2.11
N GLY A 76 -9.98 3.02 1.06
CA GLY A 76 -9.99 4.49 1.02
C GLY A 76 -11.03 5.08 0.09
N THR A 77 -10.91 6.38 -0.17
CA THR A 77 -11.59 7.06 -1.28
C THR A 77 -10.68 7.10 -2.52
N PRO A 78 -11.24 7.31 -3.72
CA PRO A 78 -10.44 7.54 -4.92
C PRO A 78 -9.42 8.68 -4.77
N GLU A 79 -9.80 9.73 -4.04
CA GLU A 79 -8.93 10.88 -3.76
C GLU A 79 -7.74 10.47 -2.88
N GLN A 80 -7.99 9.71 -1.81
CA GLN A 80 -6.92 9.22 -0.92
C GLN A 80 -5.92 8.34 -1.67
N LEU A 81 -6.39 7.48 -2.59
CA LEU A 81 -5.49 6.71 -3.45
C LEU A 81 -4.69 7.64 -4.38
N GLY A 82 -5.32 8.66 -4.93
CA GLY A 82 -4.62 9.66 -5.74
C GLY A 82 -3.56 10.45 -4.96
N GLU A 83 -3.82 10.77 -3.70
CA GLU A 83 -2.85 11.40 -2.79
C GLU A 83 -1.67 10.46 -2.48
N LEU A 84 -1.96 9.19 -2.19
CA LEU A 84 -0.93 8.17 -1.96
C LEU A 84 -0.01 8.02 -3.18
N ILE A 85 -0.57 7.91 -4.39
CA ILE A 85 0.22 7.80 -5.62
C ILE A 85 1.15 9.01 -5.79
N ARG A 86 0.65 10.23 -5.56
CA ARG A 86 1.48 11.44 -5.67
C ARG A 86 2.61 11.46 -4.63
N ALA A 87 2.31 11.09 -3.39
CA ALA A 87 3.32 11.04 -2.32
C ALA A 87 4.41 9.99 -2.60
N GLU A 88 4.00 8.80 -3.06
CA GLU A 88 4.92 7.72 -3.41
C GLU A 88 5.77 8.07 -4.63
N LEU A 89 5.20 8.72 -5.65
CA LEU A 89 5.98 9.21 -6.80
C LEU A 89 7.10 10.16 -6.36
N VAL A 90 6.80 11.15 -5.51
CA VAL A 90 7.79 12.11 -5.00
C VAL A 90 8.90 11.40 -4.21
N LYS A 91 8.51 10.44 -3.35
CA LYS A 91 9.45 9.65 -2.55
C LYS A 91 10.37 8.81 -3.43
N TRP A 92 9.83 8.04 -4.36
CA TRP A 92 10.60 7.10 -5.16
C TRP A 92 11.43 7.80 -6.24
N GLU A 93 10.98 8.93 -6.78
CA GLU A 93 11.80 9.76 -7.67
C GLU A 93 13.10 10.19 -6.97
N LYS A 94 13.00 10.65 -5.72
CA LYS A 94 14.17 11.01 -4.91
C LYS A 94 15.10 9.82 -4.71
N VAL A 95 14.55 8.66 -4.33
CA VAL A 95 15.32 7.44 -4.10
C VAL A 95 16.08 7.01 -5.35
N VAL A 96 15.40 6.93 -6.50
CA VAL A 96 16.01 6.52 -7.78
C VAL A 96 17.15 7.47 -8.18
N ARG A 97 16.93 8.78 -8.05
CA ARG A 97 17.95 9.81 -8.36
C ARG A 97 19.16 9.70 -7.44
N GLU A 98 18.96 9.52 -6.14
CA GLU A 98 20.04 9.46 -5.14
C GLU A 98 20.81 8.13 -5.21
N SER A 99 20.14 7.03 -5.55
CA SER A 99 20.77 5.71 -5.64
C SER A 99 21.44 5.45 -6.99
N GLY A 100 21.13 6.23 -8.03
CA GLY A 100 21.58 5.99 -9.41
C GLY A 100 20.96 4.74 -10.04
N ALA A 101 19.81 4.28 -9.53
CA ALA A 101 19.16 3.08 -10.05
C ALA A 101 18.55 3.34 -11.44
N THR A 102 18.71 2.39 -12.35
CA THR A 102 18.10 2.42 -13.69
C THR A 102 17.31 1.14 -13.94
N ILE A 103 16.30 1.22 -14.79
CA ILE A 103 15.63 0.02 -15.32
C ILE A 103 16.62 -0.64 -16.28
N ASN A 104 16.97 -1.90 -16.01
CA ASN A 104 17.84 -2.72 -16.87
C ASN A 104 17.05 -3.30 -18.06
#